data_AF-A0A919H933-F1
#
_entry.id   AF-A0A919H933-F1
#
_cell.length_a   1.000
_cell.length_b   1.000
_cell.length_c   1.000
_cell.angle_alpha   90.00
_cell.angle_beta   90.00
_cell.angle_gamma   90.00
#
_symmetry.space_group_name_H-M   'P 1'
#
loop_
_entity.id
_entity.type
_entity.pdbx_description
1 polymer ?
#
loop_
_entity_poly.entity_id
_entity_poly.type
_entity_poly.pdbx_seq_one_letter_code
_entity_poly.pdbx_strand_id
1 'polypeptide(L)'
;MPDPLNPADLWPIPPGAAAQQNEPQRWVWAAMEPAERRIRMRELGAWVDWLRTTFELHHTITYCWYRHTAVVEHLTALYTGWIRTYAAEEQPARELAEADWINTLHALTPRLKLAACATGTHQEPPMIVPPPAGSSEDFELYLTLSDATTAPATHPAAAELHRREAELNAPL
;
A
#
# COMPACT_ATOMS: atom_id res chain seq x y z
N MET A 1 -18.22 19.84 -47.14
CA MET A 1 -17.21 20.69 -46.48
C MET A 1 -17.20 20.29 -45.01
N PRO A 2 -16.09 19.76 -44.46
CA PRO A 2 -16.02 19.37 -43.06
C PRO A 2 -15.90 20.61 -42.16
N ASP A 3 -16.51 20.52 -40.98
CA ASP A 3 -16.61 21.52 -39.91
C ASP A 3 -15.21 21.89 -39.34
N PRO A 4 -14.79 23.18 -39.29
CA PRO A 4 -13.38 23.53 -39.15
C PRO A 4 -12.87 23.71 -37.72
N LEU A 5 -13.60 23.34 -36.66
CA LEU A 5 -13.14 23.57 -35.28
C LEU A 5 -13.53 22.45 -34.33
N ASN A 6 -12.81 21.31 -34.38
CA ASN A 6 -12.74 20.41 -33.24
C ASN A 6 -11.78 21.01 -32.20
N PRO A 7 -12.23 21.34 -30.97
CA PRO A 7 -11.36 21.89 -29.92
C PRO A 7 -10.17 20.99 -29.56
N ALA A 8 -10.26 19.69 -29.85
CA ALA A 8 -9.18 18.73 -29.63
C ALA A 8 -7.97 18.95 -30.58
N ASP A 9 -8.16 19.60 -31.73
CA ASP A 9 -7.08 19.87 -32.69
C ASP A 9 -6.26 21.11 -32.32
N LEU A 10 -6.73 21.93 -31.38
CA LEU A 10 -6.07 23.17 -30.94
C LEU A 10 -4.99 22.93 -29.86
N TRP A 11 -4.88 21.71 -29.34
CA TRP A 11 -3.87 21.36 -28.35
C TRP A 11 -3.18 20.03 -28.71
N PRO A 12 -2.14 20.05 -29.57
CA PRO A 12 -1.36 18.85 -29.83
C PRO A 12 -0.74 18.36 -28.52
N ILE A 13 -1.05 17.12 -28.15
CA ILE A 13 -0.41 16.43 -27.02
C ILE A 13 1.10 16.44 -27.31
N PRO A 14 1.94 17.01 -26.42
CA PRO A 14 3.38 17.03 -26.66
C PRO A 14 3.89 15.59 -26.79
N PRO A 15 4.72 15.28 -27.80
CA PRO A 15 5.33 13.96 -27.91
C PRO A 15 6.25 13.75 -26.69
N GLY A 16 5.79 12.94 -25.75
CA GLY A 16 6.40 12.78 -24.43
C GLY A 16 5.41 12.77 -23.27
N ALA A 17 4.20 13.31 -23.46
CA ALA A 17 3.05 13.05 -22.57
C ALA A 17 2.39 11.70 -22.93
N ALA A 18 3.22 10.66 -23.11
CA ALA A 18 2.73 9.32 -22.91
C ALA A 18 2.24 9.31 -21.46
N ALA A 19 0.93 9.17 -21.28
CA ALA A 19 0.36 8.82 -20.00
C ALA A 19 1.30 7.80 -19.38
N GLN A 20 1.97 8.16 -18.28
CA GLN A 20 2.64 7.20 -17.44
C GLN A 20 1.51 6.25 -17.11
N GLN A 21 1.44 5.12 -17.82
CA GLN A 21 0.36 4.17 -17.64
C GLN A 21 0.45 3.83 -16.17
N ASN A 22 -0.55 4.29 -15.40
CA ASN A 22 -0.65 4.06 -13.98
C ASN A 22 -0.95 2.58 -13.84
N GLU A 23 0.06 1.76 -14.09
CA GLU A 23 -0.03 0.33 -13.94
C GLU A 23 -0.44 0.13 -12.49
N PRO A 24 -1.58 -0.53 -12.24
CA PRO A 24 -2.16 -0.59 -10.92
C PRO A 24 -1.11 -1.10 -9.95
N GLN A 25 -0.56 -0.22 -9.12
CA GLN A 25 0.66 -0.51 -8.40
C GLN A 25 0.37 -1.62 -7.40
N ARG A 26 0.83 -2.84 -7.71
CA ARG A 26 0.62 -4.01 -6.86
C ARG A 26 1.67 -3.97 -5.76
N TRP A 27 1.25 -3.59 -4.56
CA TRP A 27 2.15 -3.54 -3.41
C TRP A 27 2.40 -4.95 -2.88
N VAL A 28 3.45 -5.59 -3.39
CA VAL A 28 3.95 -6.85 -2.85
C VAL A 28 5.20 -6.56 -2.03
N TRP A 29 5.06 -6.36 -0.72
CA TRP A 29 6.13 -5.87 0.15
C TRP A 29 7.43 -6.65 0.02
N ALA A 30 7.36 -7.97 0.01
CA ALA A 30 8.53 -8.85 -0.12
C ALA A 30 9.25 -8.68 -1.47
N ALA A 31 8.55 -8.30 -2.53
CA ALA A 31 9.11 -8.09 -3.87
C ALA A 31 9.66 -6.68 -4.12
N MET A 32 9.47 -5.75 -3.18
CA MET A 32 10.00 -4.39 -3.29
C MET A 32 11.48 -4.35 -2.89
N GLU A 33 12.26 -3.57 -3.62
CA GLU A 33 13.62 -3.24 -3.19
C GLU A 33 13.60 -2.45 -1.87
N PRO A 34 14.59 -2.61 -0.97
CA PRO A 34 14.59 -1.99 0.35
C PRO A 34 14.31 -0.48 0.34
N ALA A 35 14.88 0.25 -0.63
CA ALA A 35 14.67 1.69 -0.75
C ALA A 35 13.22 2.04 -1.08
N GLU A 36 12.61 1.34 -2.04
CA GLU A 36 11.20 1.51 -2.37
C GLU A 36 10.31 1.11 -1.20
N ARG A 37 10.61 -0.03 -0.56
CA ARG A 37 9.86 -0.53 0.58
C ARG A 37 9.76 0.49 1.71
N ARG A 38 10.87 1.19 2.03
CA ARG A 38 10.86 2.28 3.02
C ARG A 38 10.01 3.48 2.60
N ILE A 39 10.07 3.88 1.33
CA ILE A 39 9.25 4.98 0.80
C ILE A 39 7.77 4.63 0.93
N ARG A 40 7.38 3.44 0.49
CA ARG A 40 6.00 2.95 0.54
C ARG A 40 5.50 2.75 1.96
N MET A 41 6.36 2.32 2.88
CA MET A 41 5.99 2.20 4.29
C MET A 41 5.73 3.58 4.92
N ARG A 42 6.51 4.61 4.58
CA ARG A 42 6.24 6.00 5.02
C ARG A 42 4.93 6.54 4.46
N GLU A 43 4.68 6.30 3.18
CA GLU A 43 3.43 6.65 2.52
C GLU A 43 2.23 6.00 3.21
N LEU A 44 2.30 4.69 3.46
CA LEU A 44 1.27 3.98 4.22
C LEU A 44 1.13 4.53 5.63
N GLY A 45 2.23 4.84 6.32
CA GLY A 45 2.20 5.38 7.69
C GLY A 45 1.43 6.69 7.79
N ALA A 46 1.70 7.64 6.89
CA ALA A 46 0.96 8.90 6.84
C ALA A 46 -0.55 8.67 6.62
N TRP A 47 -0.91 7.73 5.74
CA TRP A 47 -2.30 7.40 5.50
C TRP A 47 -2.96 6.67 6.69
N VAL A 48 -2.24 5.77 7.37
CA VAL A 48 -2.73 5.07 8.56
C VAL A 48 -3.01 6.04 9.70
N ASP A 49 -2.19 7.08 9.88
CA ASP A 49 -2.44 8.11 10.88
C ASP A 49 -3.71 8.93 10.58
N TRP A 50 -3.95 9.26 9.30
CA TRP A 50 -5.22 9.82 8.86
C TRP A 50 -6.38 8.86 9.16
N LEU A 51 -6.29 7.59 8.75
CA LEU A 51 -7.34 6.58 8.95
C LEU A 51 -7.69 6.43 10.44
N ARG A 52 -6.68 6.33 11.31
CA ARG A 52 -6.84 6.22 12.76
C ARG A 52 -7.59 7.39 13.35
N THR A 53 -7.27 8.59 12.90
CA THR A 53 -7.91 9.82 13.36
C THR A 53 -9.34 9.93 12.84
N THR A 54 -9.56 9.71 11.54
CA THR A 54 -10.86 9.91 10.87
C THR A 54 -11.91 8.89 11.30
N PHE A 55 -11.52 7.64 11.55
CA PHE A 55 -12.43 6.56 11.94
C PHE A 55 -12.34 6.20 13.44
N GLU A 56 -11.68 7.03 14.25
CA GLU A 56 -11.49 6.85 15.69
C GLU A 56 -10.89 5.47 16.06
N LEU A 57 -10.00 4.93 15.23
CA LEU A 57 -9.46 3.58 15.36
C LEU A 57 -8.24 3.49 16.28
N HIS A 58 -7.98 4.47 17.14
CA HIS A 58 -6.80 4.54 18.02
C HIS A 58 -6.63 3.31 18.93
N HIS A 59 -7.74 2.70 19.37
CA HIS A 59 -7.75 1.50 20.20
C HIS A 59 -7.74 0.19 19.40
N THR A 60 -7.95 0.28 18.09
CA THR A 60 -7.94 -0.87 17.17
C THR A 60 -6.58 -1.01 16.52
N ILE A 61 -6.04 0.08 15.96
CA ILE A 61 -4.76 0.13 15.27
C ILE A 61 -3.73 0.75 16.23
N THR A 62 -2.91 -0.11 16.84
CA THR A 62 -1.84 0.29 17.75
C THR A 62 -0.68 0.96 17.00
N TYR A 63 0.11 1.79 17.69
CA TYR A 63 1.26 2.48 17.07
C TYR A 63 2.32 1.52 16.50
N CYS A 64 2.40 0.29 17.01
CA CYS A 64 3.32 -0.74 16.52
C CYS A 64 2.83 -1.50 15.27
N TRP A 65 1.70 -1.11 14.64
CA TRP A 65 1.10 -1.83 13.50
C TRP A 65 2.10 -2.20 12.40
N TYR A 66 3.09 -1.34 12.14
CA TYR A 66 4.11 -1.51 11.10
C TYR A 66 5.04 -2.71 11.33
N ARG A 67 5.04 -3.25 12.54
CA ARG A 67 5.82 -4.43 12.96
C ARG A 67 5.07 -5.75 12.74
N HIS A 68 3.79 -5.67 12.41
CA HIS A 68 2.93 -6.83 12.24
C HIS A 68 2.61 -7.01 10.76
N THR A 69 3.36 -7.87 10.07
CA THR A 69 3.24 -8.10 8.63
C THR A 69 1.80 -8.34 8.18
N ALA A 70 1.04 -9.16 8.92
CA ALA A 70 -0.37 -9.39 8.58
C ALA A 70 -1.20 -8.09 8.64
N VAL A 71 -0.98 -7.22 9.63
CA VAL A 71 -1.69 -5.93 9.73
C VAL A 71 -1.26 -5.00 8.61
N VAL A 72 0.04 -4.95 8.28
CA VAL A 72 0.57 -4.20 7.13
C VAL A 72 -0.14 -4.61 5.84
N GLU A 73 -0.31 -5.90 5.57
CA GLU A 73 -1.01 -6.40 4.38
C GLU A 73 -2.49 -5.95 4.33
N HIS A 74 -3.22 -6.04 5.45
CA HIS A 74 -4.61 -5.58 5.50
C HIS A 74 -4.73 -4.07 5.31
N LEU A 75 -3.84 -3.29 5.93
CA LEU A 75 -3.79 -1.83 5.77
C LEU A 75 -3.42 -1.45 4.33
N THR A 76 -2.53 -2.20 3.70
CA THR A 76 -2.15 -2.00 2.29
C THR A 76 -3.33 -2.25 1.35
N ALA A 77 -4.11 -3.30 1.58
CA ALA A 77 -5.33 -3.57 0.81
C ALA A 77 -6.36 -2.43 0.96
N LEU A 78 -6.55 -1.93 2.18
CA LEU A 78 -7.44 -0.79 2.43
C LEU A 78 -6.92 0.50 1.77
N TYR A 79 -5.62 0.77 1.86
CA TYR A 79 -4.98 1.94 1.26
C TYR A 79 -5.12 1.94 -0.26
N THR A 80 -4.74 0.84 -0.91
CA THR A 80 -4.84 0.72 -2.37
C THR A 80 -6.29 0.76 -2.86
N GLY A 81 -7.24 0.23 -2.08
CA GLY A 81 -8.67 0.43 -2.31
C GLY A 81 -9.08 1.89 -2.20
N TRP A 82 -8.62 2.59 -1.17
CA TRP A 82 -8.91 4.01 -0.95
C TRP A 82 -8.40 4.88 -2.10
N ILE A 83 -7.16 4.65 -2.55
CA ILE A 83 -6.56 5.37 -3.69
C ILE A 83 -7.41 5.17 -4.96
N ARG A 84 -7.84 3.95 -5.25
CA ARG A 84 -8.70 3.66 -6.41
C ARG A 84 -10.07 4.32 -6.32
N THR A 85 -10.61 4.47 -5.11
CA THR A 85 -11.93 5.06 -4.89
C THR A 85 -11.89 6.59 -4.89
N TYR A 86 -10.89 7.20 -4.26
CA TYR A 86 -10.89 8.64 -3.95
C TYR A 86 -9.80 9.45 -4.66
N ALA A 87 -8.77 8.81 -5.21
CA ALA A 87 -7.62 9.48 -5.82
C ALA A 87 -7.41 9.09 -7.30
N ALA A 88 -8.23 8.20 -7.86
CA ALA A 88 -8.20 7.90 -9.28
C ALA A 88 -8.71 9.10 -10.10
N GLU A 89 -7.97 9.49 -11.13
CA GLU A 89 -8.35 10.58 -12.05
C GLU A 89 -9.56 10.22 -12.91
N GLU A 90 -9.82 8.93 -13.09
CA GLU A 90 -10.99 8.39 -13.79
C GLU A 90 -12.15 8.20 -12.80
N GLN A 91 -13.39 8.45 -13.26
CA GLN A 91 -14.59 8.23 -12.45
C GLN A 91 -14.58 6.81 -11.87
N PRO A 92 -14.95 6.62 -10.58
CA PRO A 92 -14.91 5.31 -9.94
C PRO A 92 -15.64 4.30 -10.82
N ALA A 93 -14.94 3.21 -11.17
CA ALA A 93 -15.39 2.23 -12.17
C ALA A 93 -16.70 1.49 -11.81
N ARG A 94 -17.26 1.72 -10.62
CA ARG A 94 -18.48 1.11 -10.11
C ARG A 94 -19.32 2.13 -9.34
N GLU A 95 -20.63 2.04 -9.51
CA GLU A 95 -21.58 2.72 -8.63
C GLU A 95 -21.32 2.30 -7.17
N LEU A 96 -21.38 3.25 -6.23
CA LEU A 96 -21.20 3.04 -4.77
C LEU A 96 -19.79 2.64 -4.29
N ALA A 97 -18.73 2.90 -5.07
CA ALA A 97 -17.35 2.55 -4.69
C ALA A 97 -16.91 3.09 -3.31
N GLU A 98 -17.38 4.26 -2.90
CA GLU A 98 -17.14 4.86 -1.58
C GLU A 98 -17.79 4.04 -0.46
N ALA A 99 -19.05 3.67 -0.64
CA ALA A 99 -19.79 2.87 0.34
C ALA A 99 -19.18 1.46 0.46
N ASP A 100 -18.80 0.86 -0.66
CA ASP A 100 -18.12 -0.44 -0.69
C ASP A 100 -16.76 -0.40 0.02
N TRP A 101 -16.00 0.68 -0.16
CA TRP A 101 -14.74 0.87 0.56
C TRP A 101 -14.97 0.96 2.08
N ILE A 102 -15.96 1.75 2.52
CA ILE A 102 -16.33 1.85 3.96
C ILE A 102 -16.77 0.48 4.51
N ASN A 103 -17.58 -0.28 3.75
CA ASN A 103 -17.99 -1.61 4.15
C ASN A 103 -16.79 -2.56 4.30
N THR A 104 -15.82 -2.46 3.39
CA THR A 104 -14.57 -3.23 3.44
C THR A 104 -13.73 -2.85 4.67
N LEU A 105 -13.61 -1.56 4.99
CA LEU A 105 -12.96 -1.08 6.21
C LEU A 105 -13.58 -1.69 7.47
N HIS A 106 -14.91 -1.65 7.58
CA HIS A 106 -15.61 -2.23 8.73
C HIS A 106 -15.42 -3.75 8.82
N ALA A 107 -15.46 -4.45 7.69
CA ALA A 107 -15.24 -5.89 7.65
C ALA A 107 -13.81 -6.30 8.05
N LEU A 108 -12.80 -5.47 7.71
CA LEU A 108 -11.40 -5.72 8.05
C LEU A 108 -10.97 -5.21 9.42
N THR A 109 -11.69 -4.26 10.01
CA THR A 109 -11.40 -3.69 11.35
C THR A 109 -11.07 -4.75 12.42
N PRO A 110 -11.80 -5.89 12.56
CA PRO A 110 -11.44 -6.93 13.52
C PRO A 110 -10.06 -7.56 13.30
N ARG A 111 -9.56 -7.59 12.06
CA ARG A 111 -8.23 -8.12 11.69
C ARG A 111 -7.09 -7.16 11.99
N LEU A 112 -7.41 -5.88 12.22
CA LEU A 112 -6.44 -4.85 12.58
C LEU A 112 -6.13 -4.84 14.08
N LYS A 113 -6.98 -5.48 14.90
CA LYS A 113 -6.81 -5.55 16.36
C LYS A 113 -5.66 -6.48 16.74
N LEU A 114 -4.76 -5.95 17.56
CA LEU A 114 -3.62 -6.69 18.11
C LEU A 114 -3.83 -6.93 19.61
N ALA A 115 -4.64 -7.93 19.95
CA ALA A 115 -5.04 -8.21 21.34
C ALA A 115 -3.83 -8.39 22.29
N ALA A 116 -2.79 -9.09 21.85
CA ALA A 116 -1.57 -9.29 22.65
C ALA A 116 -0.75 -8.00 22.84
N CYS A 117 -0.84 -7.04 21.91
CA CYS A 117 -0.22 -5.72 22.06
C CYS A 117 -0.97 -4.86 23.07
N ALA A 118 -2.31 -4.94 23.07
CA ALA A 118 -3.16 -4.16 23.96
C ALA A 118 -3.07 -4.62 25.43
N THR A 119 -2.76 -5.89 25.69
CA THR A 119 -2.68 -6.48 27.04
C THR A 119 -1.27 -6.52 27.63
N GLY A 120 -0.27 -5.93 26.97
CA GLY A 120 1.12 -5.94 27.44
C GLY A 120 1.82 -7.29 27.40
N THR A 121 1.22 -8.29 26.74
CA THR A 121 1.80 -9.62 26.50
C THR A 121 2.47 -9.70 25.13
N HIS A 122 2.89 -8.55 24.61
CA HIS A 122 3.51 -8.41 23.31
C HIS A 122 4.88 -9.10 23.32
N GLN A 123 5.08 -10.08 22.46
CA GLN A 123 6.42 -10.52 22.09
C GLN A 123 6.78 -9.83 20.78
N GLU A 124 7.59 -8.79 20.92
CA GLU A 124 8.26 -8.14 19.80
C GLU A 124 9.12 -9.18 19.07
N PRO A 125 9.05 -9.31 17.74
CA PRO A 125 10.15 -9.90 17.00
C PRO A 125 11.43 -9.17 17.40
N PRO A 126 12.51 -9.88 17.79
CA PRO A 126 13.68 -9.24 18.37
C PRO A 126 14.27 -8.21 17.39
N MET A 127 14.21 -6.92 17.74
CA MET A 127 15.03 -5.90 17.10
C MET A 127 16.45 -5.99 17.66
N ILE A 128 17.46 -5.87 16.79
CA ILE A 128 18.87 -5.95 17.19
C ILE A 128 19.27 -4.78 18.13
N VAL A 129 18.50 -3.69 18.22
CA VAL A 129 18.67 -2.62 19.24
C VAL A 129 17.31 -1.94 19.54
N PRO A 130 16.88 -1.77 20.81
CA PRO A 130 15.64 -1.08 21.13
C PRO A 130 15.83 0.42 21.48
N PRO A 131 15.07 1.34 20.86
CA PRO A 131 14.82 2.71 21.32
C PRO A 131 13.57 2.80 22.24
N PRO A 132 13.25 3.96 22.83
CA PRO A 132 12.10 4.14 23.72
C PRO A 132 10.75 4.19 22.96
N ALA A 133 9.80 3.35 23.38
CA ALA A 133 8.54 3.08 22.69
C ALA A 133 7.62 4.32 22.42
N GLY A 134 7.12 4.44 21.19
CA GLY A 134 5.88 5.13 20.84
C GLY A 134 6.01 6.43 20.02
N SER A 135 7.20 6.80 19.55
CA SER A 135 7.43 8.05 18.81
C SER A 135 7.56 7.84 17.29
N SER A 136 7.48 8.92 16.52
CA SER A 136 7.87 8.93 15.10
C SER A 136 9.30 8.42 14.88
N GLU A 137 10.18 8.52 15.89
CA GLU A 137 11.56 8.06 15.82
C GLU A 137 11.66 6.52 15.81
N ASP A 138 10.76 5.83 16.52
CA ASP A 138 10.72 4.36 16.50
C ASP A 138 10.32 3.80 15.14
N PHE A 139 9.41 4.50 14.47
CA PHE A 139 9.00 4.13 13.13
C PHE A 139 10.17 4.27 12.17
N GLU A 140 10.87 5.41 12.17
CA GLU A 140 12.05 5.62 11.33
C GLU A 140 13.19 4.65 11.67
N LEU A 141 13.41 4.32 12.95
CA LEU A 141 14.41 3.32 13.32
C LEU A 141 14.03 1.93 12.80
N TYR A 142 12.76 1.54 12.89
CA TYR A 142 12.30 0.28 12.31
C TYR A 142 12.53 0.24 10.80
N LEU A 143 12.26 1.34 10.08
CA LEU A 143 12.51 1.43 8.64
C LEU A 143 13.98 1.26 8.28
N THR A 144 14.91 1.62 9.17
CA THR A 144 16.35 1.57 8.89
C THR A 144 17.00 0.27 9.33
N LEU A 145 16.49 -0.38 10.37
CA LEU A 145 17.16 -1.52 11.01
C LEU A 145 16.46 -2.87 10.84
N SER A 146 15.17 -2.90 10.50
CA SER A 146 14.44 -4.17 10.44
C SER A 146 14.69 -4.94 9.15
N ASP A 147 14.80 -6.27 9.24
CA ASP A 147 14.85 -7.15 8.06
C ASP A 147 13.61 -6.96 7.17
N ALA A 148 12.45 -6.70 7.79
CA ALA A 148 11.21 -6.40 7.06
C ALA A 148 11.37 -5.25 6.05
N THR A 149 12.26 -4.29 6.30
CA THR A 149 12.48 -3.11 5.46
C THR A 149 13.84 -3.06 4.77
N THR A 150 14.76 -3.95 5.15
CA THR A 150 16.14 -3.99 4.64
C THR A 150 16.48 -5.25 3.87
N ALA A 151 15.75 -6.36 4.06
CA ALA A 151 16.00 -7.61 3.37
C ALA A 151 15.82 -7.46 1.84
N PRO A 152 16.67 -8.14 1.02
CA PRO A 152 16.56 -8.12 -0.43
C PRO A 152 15.17 -8.49 -0.94
N ALA A 153 14.80 -7.97 -2.11
CA ALA A 153 13.53 -8.28 -2.75
C ALA A 153 13.45 -9.78 -3.12
N THR A 154 12.35 -10.42 -2.77
CA THR A 154 12.02 -11.79 -3.17
C THR A 154 10.50 -11.93 -3.30
N HIS A 155 10.02 -12.14 -4.53
CA HIS A 155 8.60 -12.30 -4.77
C HIS A 155 8.11 -13.67 -4.27
N PRO A 156 7.07 -13.76 -3.42
CA PRO A 156 6.61 -15.02 -2.84
C PRO A 156 6.09 -16.01 -3.90
N ALA A 157 5.58 -15.51 -5.01
CA ALA A 157 5.16 -16.31 -6.17
C ALA A 157 6.15 -16.26 -7.35
N ALA A 158 7.45 -16.04 -7.11
CA ALA A 158 8.46 -15.90 -8.18
C ALA A 158 8.44 -17.06 -9.19
N ALA A 159 8.32 -18.30 -8.71
CA ALA A 159 8.27 -19.49 -9.57
C ALA A 159 7.04 -19.51 -10.49
N GLU A 160 5.88 -19.02 -10.02
CA GLU A 160 4.66 -18.93 -10.82
C GLU A 160 4.76 -17.83 -11.87
N LEU A 161 5.31 -16.67 -11.50
CA LEU A 161 5.54 -15.57 -12.44
C LEU A 161 6.49 -16.00 -13.57
N HIS A 162 7.57 -16.68 -13.22
CA HIS A 162 8.52 -17.23 -14.20
C HIS A 162 7.87 -18.24 -15.14
N ARG A 163 6.99 -19.14 -14.61
CA ARG A 163 6.25 -20.08 -15.46
C ARG A 163 5.36 -19.36 -16.47
N ARG A 164 4.59 -18.37 -16.02
CA ARG A 164 3.70 -17.59 -16.90
C ARG A 164 4.47 -16.82 -17.98
N GLU A 165 5.61 -16.25 -17.62
CA GLU A 165 6.49 -15.56 -18.58
C GLU A 165 7.03 -16.54 -19.63
N ALA A 166 7.45 -17.74 -19.22
CA ALA A 166 7.92 -18.77 -20.14
C ALA A 166 6.80 -19.25 -21.08
N GLU A 167 5.57 -19.42 -20.58
CA GLU A 167 4.40 -19.78 -21.38
C GLU A 167 4.04 -18.69 -22.40
N LEU A 168 4.09 -17.42 -21.99
CA LEU A 168 3.82 -16.28 -22.87
C LEU A 168 4.85 -16.16 -24.00
N ASN A 169 6.12 -16.48 -23.71
CA ASN A 169 7.24 -16.37 -24.64
C ASN A 169 7.51 -17.66 -25.43
N ALA A 170 6.69 -18.70 -25.27
CA ALA A 170 6.86 -19.95 -26.02
C ALA A 170 6.54 -19.73 -27.51
N PRO A 171 7.41 -20.20 -28.45
CA PRO A 171 7.12 -20.10 -29.87
C PRO A 171 5.90 -20.94 -30.25
N LEU A 172 5.03 -20.37 -31.09
CA LEU A 172 3.84 -21.02 -31.67
C LEU A 172 4.20 -22.23 -32.54
#